data_AF-A0A9X1PBA4-F1
#
_entry.id   AF-A0A9X1PBA4-F1
#
_cell.length_a   1.000
_cell.length_b   1.000
_cell.length_c   1.000
_cell.angle_alpha   90.00
_cell.angle_beta   90.00
_cell.angle_gamma   90.00
#
_symmetry.space_group_name_H-M   'P 1'
#
loop_
_entity.id
_entity.type
_entity.pdbx_description
1 polymer ?
#
loop_
_entity_poly.entity_id
_entity_poly.type
_entity_poly.pdbx_seq_one_letter_code
_entity_poly.pdbx_strand_id
1 'polypeptide(L)'
;MSCNNSDDIPAGGDNESRPFTAAEVEQLRKKANGGKRLVICYMSIGEAEDYRYYWQENWTKNPPEWIAAENPDWPGNYKVKYWNEEWQGLIYKNQHSYLNKIIAAGFDGVYLDIIDAFEYFEE
;
A
#
# COMPACT_ATOMS: atom_id res chain seq x y z
N MET A 1 2.45 -9.08 3.23
CA MET A 1 3.67 -8.27 3.14
C MET A 1 3.30 -6.87 2.67
N SER A 2 3.25 -5.92 3.61
CA SER A 2 3.09 -4.50 3.27
C SER A 2 4.35 -4.04 2.56
N CYS A 3 4.21 -3.42 1.38
CA CYS A 3 5.36 -3.06 0.54
C CYS A 3 6.35 -2.08 1.19
N ASN A 4 5.95 -1.46 2.30
CA ASN A 4 6.75 -0.46 3.02
C ASN A 4 6.89 -0.75 4.53
N ASN A 5 6.34 -1.83 5.10
CA ASN A 5 6.48 -2.04 6.55
C ASN A 5 7.61 -3.00 6.90
N SER A 6 8.41 -2.53 7.85
CA SER A 6 9.36 -3.29 8.67
C SER A 6 8.78 -4.51 9.39
N ASP A 7 7.45 -4.66 9.44
CA ASP A 7 6.76 -5.69 10.23
C ASP A 7 6.89 -7.12 9.65
N ASP A 8 7.39 -7.26 8.41
CA ASP A 8 7.45 -8.54 7.71
C ASP A 8 8.89 -9.06 7.41
N ILE A 9 9.95 -8.40 7.91
CA ILE A 9 11.35 -8.85 7.74
C ILE A 9 11.81 -9.64 8.98
N PRO A 10 12.17 -10.93 8.85
CA PRO A 10 12.74 -11.68 9.95
C PRO A 10 14.14 -11.13 10.27
N ALA A 11 14.26 -10.49 11.45
CA ALA A 11 15.47 -10.18 12.20
C ALA A 11 16.77 -10.13 11.36
N GLY A 12 16.97 -9.02 10.64
CA GLY A 12 18.09 -8.90 9.72
C GLY A 12 18.43 -7.49 9.23
N GLY A 13 18.17 -6.44 10.02
CA GLY A 13 18.96 -5.21 9.99
C GLY A 13 18.68 -4.15 8.92
N ASP A 14 17.56 -3.45 9.06
CA ASP A 14 17.42 -2.00 8.79
C ASP A 14 16.05 -1.52 9.29
N ASN A 15 16.07 -0.64 10.30
CA ASN A 15 14.91 -0.16 11.04
C ASN A 15 14.25 1.06 10.35
N GLU A 16 14.21 1.06 9.02
CA GLU A 16 13.62 2.15 8.23
C GLU A 16 12.52 1.59 7.32
N SER A 17 11.33 2.18 7.44
CA SER A 17 10.16 1.94 6.58
C SER A 17 10.45 2.41 5.15
N ARG A 18 11.30 1.68 4.42
CA ARG A 18 11.63 1.93 3.01
C ARG A 18 11.00 0.87 2.10
N PRO A 19 10.70 1.22 0.84
CA PRO A 19 10.27 0.22 -0.14
C PRO A 19 11.34 -0.85 -0.35
N PHE A 20 10.91 -2.09 -0.58
CA PHE A 20 11.79 -3.16 -1.04
C PHE A 20 12.40 -2.83 -2.42
N THR A 21 13.67 -3.16 -2.57
CA THR A 21 14.38 -3.13 -3.86
C THR A 21 14.08 -4.38 -4.69
N ALA A 22 14.29 -4.31 -6.00
CA ALA A 22 14.13 -5.47 -6.89
C ALA A 22 15.02 -6.67 -6.49
N ALA A 23 16.20 -6.41 -5.95
CA ALA A 23 17.10 -7.46 -5.47
C ALA A 23 16.52 -8.18 -4.24
N GLU A 24 15.91 -7.44 -3.31
CA GLU A 24 15.28 -8.00 -2.12
C GLU A 24 14.02 -8.79 -2.48
N VAL A 25 13.19 -8.29 -3.40
CA VAL A 25 12.04 -9.04 -3.91
C VAL A 25 12.48 -10.36 -4.58
N GLU A 26 13.56 -10.34 -5.35
CA GLU A 26 14.12 -11.54 -5.96
C GLU A 26 14.72 -12.52 -4.94
N GLN A 27 15.29 -12.01 -3.84
CA GLN A 27 15.71 -12.85 -2.72
C GLN A 27 14.50 -13.51 -2.05
N LEU A 28 13.44 -12.74 -1.78
CA LEU A 28 12.20 -13.25 -1.18
C LEU A 28 11.55 -14.34 -2.03
N ARG A 29 11.68 -14.28 -3.35
CA ARG A 29 11.16 -15.28 -4.29
C ARG A 29 11.79 -16.66 -4.10
N LYS A 30 13.04 -16.72 -3.63
CA LYS A 30 13.82 -17.97 -3.50
C LYS A 30 13.67 -18.55 -2.09
N LYS A 31 13.24 -19.80 -2.01
CA LYS A 31 13.18 -20.55 -0.74
C LYS A 31 14.53 -21.18 -0.43
N ALA A 32 14.80 -21.43 0.85
CA ALA A 32 16.03 -22.10 1.30
C ALA A 32 16.24 -23.49 0.66
N ASN A 33 15.16 -24.17 0.24
CA ASN A 33 15.21 -25.46 -0.43
C ASN A 33 15.34 -25.38 -1.97
N GLY A 34 15.62 -24.20 -2.53
CA GLY A 34 15.74 -23.99 -3.98
C GLY A 34 14.42 -23.85 -4.73
N GLY A 35 13.27 -24.01 -4.05
CA GLY A 35 11.96 -23.74 -4.63
C GLY A 35 11.71 -22.24 -4.84
N LYS A 36 10.77 -21.90 -5.70
CA LYS A 36 10.28 -20.52 -5.88
C LYS A 36 8.94 -20.31 -5.18
N ARG A 37 8.62 -19.07 -4.81
CA ARG A 37 7.27 -18.63 -4.41
C ARG A 37 6.91 -17.33 -5.11
N LEU A 38 5.61 -17.07 -5.21
CA LEU A 38 5.11 -15.76 -5.57
C LEU A 38 5.35 -14.79 -4.42
N VAL A 39 5.71 -13.56 -4.74
CA VAL A 39 5.85 -12.45 -3.79
C VAL A 39 4.81 -11.40 -4.16
N ILE A 40 3.77 -11.31 -3.33
CA ILE A 40 2.61 -10.44 -3.53
C ILE A 40 2.67 -9.29 -2.52
N CYS A 41 2.44 -8.08 -3.00
CA CYS A 41 2.42 -6.88 -2.17
C CYS A 41 1.00 -6.55 -1.69
N TYR A 42 0.83 -6.22 -0.42
CA TYR A 42 -0.40 -5.64 0.09
C TYR A 42 -0.61 -4.21 -0.44
N MET A 43 -1.84 -3.89 -0.86
CA MET A 43 -2.24 -2.56 -1.31
C MET A 43 -3.70 -2.29 -0.92
N SER A 44 -3.93 -1.37 0.03
CA SER A 44 -5.28 -0.88 0.33
C SER A 44 -5.80 -0.02 -0.83
N ILE A 45 -7.05 -0.26 -1.25
CA ILE A 45 -7.71 0.52 -2.30
C ILE A 45 -8.94 1.29 -1.81
N GLY A 46 -9.43 0.95 -0.60
CA GLY A 46 -10.58 1.59 0.04
C GLY A 46 -10.21 2.51 1.21
N GLU A 47 -8.93 2.55 1.61
CA GLU A 47 -8.42 3.47 2.65
C GLU A 47 -7.09 4.10 2.25
N ALA A 48 -6.91 5.37 2.63
CA ALA A 48 -5.64 6.07 2.62
C ALA A 48 -4.96 5.92 4.00
N GLU A 49 -3.66 5.67 3.99
CA GLU A 49 -2.86 5.42 5.19
C GLU A 49 -1.86 6.56 5.39
N ASP A 50 -1.89 7.24 6.54
CA ASP A 50 -1.10 8.47 6.76
C ASP A 50 0.41 8.27 6.87
N TYR A 51 0.84 7.04 7.09
CA TYR A 51 2.22 6.60 7.09
C TYR A 51 2.74 6.18 5.70
N ARG A 52 1.92 6.29 4.63
CA ARG A 52 2.36 5.96 3.26
C ARG A 52 3.01 7.16 2.58
N TYR A 53 3.89 6.86 1.64
CA TYR A 53 4.65 7.85 0.87
C TYR A 53 3.77 8.87 0.11
N TYR A 54 2.52 8.53 -0.20
CA TYR A 54 1.62 9.41 -0.95
C TYR A 54 0.89 10.41 -0.05
N TRP A 55 0.88 10.18 1.27
CA TRP A 55 0.22 11.08 2.22
C TRP A 55 0.95 12.42 2.25
N GLN A 56 0.20 13.51 2.13
CA GLN A 56 0.74 14.85 2.22
C GLN A 56 0.48 15.42 3.61
N GLU A 57 1.47 16.06 4.23
CA GLU A 57 1.38 16.58 5.60
C GLU A 57 0.18 17.52 5.83
N ASN A 58 -0.26 18.23 4.79
CA ASN A 58 -1.41 19.13 4.87
C ASN A 58 -2.76 18.41 4.93
N TRP A 59 -2.85 17.13 4.52
CA TRP A 59 -4.11 16.37 4.50
C TRP A 59 -4.66 16.13 5.91
N THR A 60 -3.81 16.04 6.92
CA THR A 60 -4.25 15.93 8.32
C THR A 60 -5.07 17.15 8.79
N LYS A 61 -4.79 18.33 8.23
CA LYS A 61 -5.50 19.58 8.58
C LYS A 61 -6.56 19.95 7.55
N ASN A 62 -6.29 19.68 6.29
CA ASN A 62 -7.13 20.03 5.14
C ASN A 62 -7.17 18.82 4.20
N PRO A 63 -7.93 17.76 4.56
CA PRO A 63 -8.01 16.56 3.74
C PRO A 63 -8.65 16.87 2.39
N PRO A 64 -8.17 16.27 1.29
CA PRO A 64 -8.89 16.28 0.02
C PRO A 64 -10.31 15.73 0.19
N GLU A 65 -11.25 16.18 -0.64
CA GLU A 65 -12.66 15.78 -0.52
C GLU A 65 -12.92 14.28 -0.68
N TRP A 66 -11.95 13.55 -1.23
CA TRP A 66 -12.00 12.10 -1.38
C TRP A 66 -11.53 11.33 -0.15
N ILE A 67 -10.95 11.98 0.86
CA ILE A 67 -10.69 11.38 2.17
C ILE A 67 -11.91 11.61 3.07
N ALA A 68 -12.42 10.54 3.66
CA ALA A 68 -13.57 10.53 4.57
C ALA A 68 -13.09 10.33 6.02
N ALA A 69 -13.87 9.61 6.84
CA ALA A 69 -13.56 9.42 8.25
C ALA A 69 -12.35 8.48 8.46
N GLU A 70 -11.62 8.74 9.54
CA GLU A 70 -10.64 7.80 10.07
C GLU A 70 -11.36 6.52 10.54
N ASN A 71 -10.75 5.37 10.28
CA ASN A 71 -11.21 4.08 10.72
C ASN A 71 -10.91 3.94 12.23
N PRO A 72 -11.93 3.82 13.10
CA PRO A 72 -11.72 3.78 14.56
C PRO A 72 -10.97 2.53 15.04
N ASP A 73 -11.02 1.44 14.25
CA ASP A 73 -10.32 0.20 14.57
C ASP A 73 -8.86 0.22 14.11
N TRP A 74 -8.51 1.12 13.19
CA TRP A 74 -7.20 1.22 12.55
C TRP A 74 -6.73 2.69 12.47
N PRO A 75 -6.22 3.24 13.57
CA PRO A 75 -5.71 4.61 13.59
C PRO A 75 -4.70 4.88 12.47
N GLY A 76 -4.81 6.04 11.84
CA GLY A 76 -4.03 6.44 10.67
C GLY A 76 -4.55 5.90 9.33
N ASN A 77 -5.64 5.12 9.31
CA ASN A 77 -6.31 4.66 8.09
C ASN A 77 -7.61 5.45 7.91
N TYR A 78 -7.86 5.98 6.71
CA TYR A 78 -8.98 6.85 6.42
C TYR A 78 -9.76 6.32 5.23
N LYS A 79 -11.08 6.13 5.36
CA LYS A 79 -11.93 5.70 4.23
C LYS A 79 -11.78 6.68 3.07
N VAL A 80 -11.71 6.18 1.84
CA VAL A 80 -11.61 7.02 0.65
C VAL A 80 -12.78 6.80 -0.30
N LYS A 81 -13.24 7.87 -0.94
CA LYS A 81 -14.15 7.80 -2.09
C LYS A 81 -13.38 7.16 -3.25
N TYR A 82 -13.32 5.84 -3.28
CA TYR A 82 -12.44 5.06 -4.16
C TYR A 82 -12.70 5.25 -5.67
N TRP A 83 -13.87 5.79 -6.02
CA TRP A 83 -14.21 6.21 -7.38
C TRP A 83 -13.63 7.57 -7.79
N ASN A 84 -13.04 8.33 -6.86
CA ASN A 84 -12.46 9.63 -7.16
C ASN A 84 -11.19 9.49 -8.03
N GLU A 85 -11.11 10.34 -9.05
CA GLU A 85 -10.04 10.34 -10.05
C GLU A 85 -8.64 10.60 -9.46
N GLU A 86 -8.53 11.47 -8.46
CA GLU A 86 -7.26 11.77 -7.79
C GLU A 86 -6.74 10.56 -7.00
N TRP A 87 -7.62 9.91 -6.24
CA TRP A 87 -7.29 8.67 -5.52
C TRP A 87 -6.84 7.57 -6.48
N GLN A 88 -7.60 7.32 -7.55
CA GLN A 88 -7.20 6.35 -8.57
C GLN A 88 -5.88 6.75 -9.27
N GLY A 89 -5.63 8.05 -9.39
CA GLY A 89 -4.35 8.64 -9.78
C GLY A 89 -3.19 8.16 -8.92
N LEU A 90 -3.35 8.20 -7.60
CA LEU A 90 -2.35 7.74 -6.64
C LEU A 90 -2.18 6.22 -6.70
N ILE A 91 -3.26 5.47 -6.90
CA ILE A 91 -3.22 4.00 -6.84
C ILE A 91 -2.69 3.35 -8.13
N TYR A 92 -3.15 3.74 -9.32
CA TYR A 92 -2.78 3.02 -10.54
C TYR A 92 -2.71 3.79 -11.88
N LYS A 93 -3.20 5.03 -11.99
CA LYS A 93 -3.38 5.64 -13.33
C LYS A 93 -2.12 6.22 -14.00
N ASN A 94 -1.01 6.38 -13.30
CA ASN A 94 0.20 7.02 -13.86
C ASN A 94 1.51 6.37 -13.40
N GLN A 95 2.63 6.75 -14.02
CA GLN A 95 3.97 6.18 -13.79
C GLN A 95 4.49 6.32 -12.34
N HIS A 96 3.93 7.25 -11.57
CA HIS A 96 4.30 7.48 -10.16
C HIS A 96 3.33 6.83 -9.17
N SER A 97 2.28 6.16 -9.66
CA SER A 97 1.27 5.49 -8.84
C SER A 97 1.83 4.32 -8.04
N TYR A 98 1.09 3.93 -7.00
CA TYR A 98 1.49 2.87 -6.07
C TYR A 98 1.69 1.55 -6.81
N LEU A 99 0.74 1.15 -7.66
CA LEU A 99 0.86 -0.06 -8.45
C LEU A 99 2.11 -0.06 -9.34
N ASN A 100 2.46 1.07 -9.98
CA ASN A 100 3.65 1.14 -10.82
C ASN A 100 4.96 1.05 -10.01
N LYS A 101 4.99 1.57 -8.77
CA LYS A 101 6.13 1.35 -7.88
C LYS A 101 6.29 -0.13 -7.50
N ILE A 102 5.19 -0.83 -7.25
CA ILE A 102 5.17 -2.27 -6.94
C ILE A 102 5.68 -3.08 -8.13
N ILE A 103 5.21 -2.77 -9.34
CA ILE A 103 5.67 -3.40 -10.58
C ILE A 103 7.17 -3.15 -10.79
N ALA A 104 7.63 -1.92 -10.61
CA ALA A 104 9.04 -1.55 -10.76
C ALA A 104 9.96 -2.28 -9.75
N ALA A 105 9.46 -2.58 -8.56
CA ALA A 105 10.17 -3.39 -7.56
C ALA A 105 10.15 -4.90 -7.87
N GLY A 106 9.44 -5.36 -8.90
CA GLY A 106 9.47 -6.76 -9.37
C GLY A 106 8.60 -7.73 -8.58
N PHE A 107 7.60 -7.23 -7.85
CA PHE A 107 6.56 -8.07 -7.23
C PHE A 107 5.73 -8.79 -8.30
N ASP A 108 5.20 -9.96 -7.94
CA ASP A 108 4.40 -10.79 -8.86
C ASP A 108 2.94 -10.35 -8.96
N GLY A 109 2.50 -9.51 -8.03
CA GLY A 109 1.12 -9.03 -7.99
C GLY A 109 0.81 -8.28 -6.70
N VAL A 110 -0.45 -7.93 -6.54
CA VAL A 110 -0.98 -7.22 -5.39
C VAL A 110 -2.12 -7.99 -4.73
N TYR A 111 -2.18 -7.92 -3.41
CA TYR A 111 -3.33 -8.28 -2.60
C TYR A 111 -4.10 -6.99 -2.31
N LEU A 112 -5.30 -6.88 -2.87
CA LEU A 112 -6.14 -5.69 -2.74
C LEU A 112 -6.94 -5.77 -1.44
N ASP A 113 -6.79 -4.77 -0.59
CA ASP A 113 -7.53 -4.69 0.68
C ASP A 113 -8.52 -3.52 0.74
N ILE A 114 -9.43 -3.61 1.70
CA ILE A 114 -10.57 -2.70 1.90
C ILE A 114 -11.48 -2.66 0.66
N ILE A 115 -11.76 -3.85 0.11
CA ILE A 115 -12.73 -4.02 -0.97
C ILE A 115 -14.14 -3.66 -0.50
N ASP A 116 -14.42 -3.89 0.78
CA ASP A 116 -15.67 -3.59 1.47
C ASP A 116 -15.88 -2.09 1.75
N ALA A 117 -14.98 -1.20 1.32
CA ALA A 117 -15.20 0.25 1.42
C ALA A 117 -16.52 0.71 0.77
N PHE A 118 -17.06 -0.04 -0.19
CA PHE A 118 -18.37 0.29 -0.76
C PHE A 118 -19.48 0.31 0.30
N GLU A 119 -19.45 -0.60 1.28
CA GLU A 119 -20.47 -0.67 2.33
C GLU A 119 -20.54 0.62 3.15
N TYR A 120 -19.40 1.28 3.36
CA TYR A 120 -19.33 2.57 4.08
C TYR A 120 -20.05 3.72 3.34
N PHE A 121 -20.17 3.66 2.02
CA PHE A 121 -20.72 4.74 1.20
C PHE A 121 -22.13 4.46 0.64
N GLU A 122 -22.73 3.32 1.01
CA GLU A 122 -24.09 2.98 0.60
C GLU A 122 -25.18 3.56 1.53
N GLU A 123 -24.80 4.23 2.62
CA GLU A 123 -25.69 4.96 3.55
C GLU A 123 -25.90 6.43 3.14
#